data_AF-A0A6A4HRK5-F1
#
_entry.id   AF-A0A6A4HRK5-F1
#
_cell.length_a   1.000
_cell.length_b   1.000
_cell.length_c   1.000
_cell.angle_alpha   90.00
_cell.angle_beta   90.00
_cell.angle_gamma   90.00
#
_symmetry.space_group_name_H-M   'P 1'
#
loop_
_entity.id
_entity.type
_entity.pdbx_description
1 polymer ?
#
loop_
_entity_poly.entity_id
_entity_poly.type
_entity_poly.pdbx_seq_one_letter_code
_entity_poly.pdbx_strand_id
1 'polypeptide(L)'
;MVELEITCNNTRKVISTCPWYHSFQYKAASKLTTANPSTNVPIICTICHPEKPNFNKSYSAVWKYNFTRHIQLHHPSLWDDTINDVIEDLQYIDLWNNVRVPQSEKDTIIAWARKRAETGGAQKRQRTNLP
;
A
#
# COMPACT_ATOMS: atom_id res chain seq x y z
N MET A 1 5.29 6.13 -13.57
CA MET A 1 3.90 6.51 -13.19
C MET A 1 3.15 5.23 -12.85
N VAL A 2 2.21 5.27 -11.89
CA VAL A 2 1.33 4.13 -11.60
C VAL A 2 -0.11 4.59 -11.71
N GLU A 3 -0.90 3.78 -12.41
CA GLU A 3 -2.33 4.00 -12.61
C GLU A 3 -3.10 2.81 -12.05
N LEU A 4 -4.31 3.09 -11.60
CA LEU A 4 -5.25 2.09 -11.14
C LEU A 4 -6.48 2.11 -12.04
N GLU A 5 -6.66 1.04 -12.80
CA GLU A 5 -7.84 0.80 -13.60
C GLU A 5 -8.90 0.08 -12.76
N ILE A 6 -10.12 0.60 -12.77
CA ILE A 6 -11.28 -0.08 -12.18
C ILE A 6 -12.04 -0.76 -13.30
N THR A 7 -12.09 -2.08 -13.27
CA THR A 7 -12.78 -2.87 -14.29
C THR A 7 -14.29 -2.83 -14.07
N CYS A 8 -15.06 -3.19 -15.11
CA CYS A 8 -16.50 -3.39 -15.04
C CYS A 8 -16.97 -4.36 -13.93
N ASN A 9 -16.11 -5.28 -13.49
CA ASN A 9 -16.41 -6.23 -12.41
C ASN A 9 -16.05 -5.66 -11.01
N ASN A 10 -15.83 -4.34 -10.92
CA ASN A 10 -15.35 -3.66 -9.72
C ASN A 10 -14.03 -4.26 -9.17
N THR A 11 -13.22 -4.85 -10.05
CA THR A 11 -11.86 -5.28 -9.71
C THR A 11 -10.89 -4.16 -10.03
N ARG A 12 -9.78 -4.12 -9.30
CA ARG A 12 -8.73 -3.12 -9.49
C ARG A 12 -7.54 -3.77 -10.18
N LYS A 13 -7.04 -3.15 -11.24
CA LYS A 13 -5.87 -3.59 -11.99
C LYS A 13 -4.81 -2.49 -11.98
N VAL A 14 -3.59 -2.86 -11.61
CA VAL A 14 -2.46 -1.93 -11.56
C VAL A 14 -1.80 -1.88 -12.92
N ILE A 15 -1.68 -0.67 -13.47
CA ILE A 15 -0.97 -0.38 -14.70
C ILE A 15 0.26 0.44 -14.31
N SER A 16 1.45 0.01 -14.75
CA SER A 16 2.69 0.72 -14.48
C SER A 16 3.55 0.77 -15.72
N THR A 17 4.18 1.93 -15.93
CA THR A 17 5.19 2.14 -16.98
C THR A 17 6.61 1.84 -16.50
N CYS A 18 6.79 1.39 -15.25
CA CYS A 18 8.10 1.06 -14.71
C CYS A 18 8.64 -0.23 -15.36
N PRO A 19 9.87 -0.24 -15.93
CA PRO A 19 10.46 -1.45 -16.52
C PRO A 19 10.63 -2.60 -15.52
N TRP A 20 10.75 -2.29 -14.23
CA TRP A 20 10.92 -3.26 -13.14
C TRP A 20 9.59 -3.64 -12.48
N TYR A 21 8.46 -3.25 -13.08
CA TYR A 21 7.16 -3.60 -12.56
C TYR A 21 6.89 -5.10 -12.73
N HIS A 22 6.53 -5.74 -11.63
CA HIS A 22 5.99 -7.09 -11.63
C HIS A 22 4.48 -7.02 -11.47
N SER A 23 3.74 -7.61 -12.41
CA SER A 23 2.28 -7.72 -12.30
C SER A 23 1.88 -8.54 -11.08
N PHE A 24 0.88 -8.08 -10.35
CA PHE A 24 0.32 -8.79 -9.21
C PHE A 24 -1.20 -8.64 -9.16
N GLN A 25 -1.85 -9.53 -8.40
CA GLN A 25 -3.29 -9.46 -8.17
C GLN A 25 -3.58 -8.45 -7.05
N TYR A 26 -4.23 -7.33 -7.38
CA TYR A 26 -4.51 -6.26 -6.42
C TYR A 26 -5.22 -6.78 -5.17
N LYS A 27 -6.29 -7.58 -5.35
CA LYS A 27 -7.08 -8.14 -4.24
C LYS A 27 -6.28 -9.08 -3.33
N ALA A 28 -5.24 -9.73 -3.86
CA ALA A 28 -4.36 -10.55 -3.05
C ALA A 28 -3.37 -9.69 -2.26
N ALA A 29 -2.77 -8.70 -2.91
CA ALA A 29 -1.84 -7.76 -2.27
C ALA A 29 -2.53 -6.83 -1.26
N SER A 30 -3.84 -6.60 -1.36
CA SER A 30 -4.62 -5.82 -0.39
C SER A 30 -5.01 -6.62 0.86
N LYS A 31 -4.62 -7.89 0.97
CA LYS A 31 -4.95 -8.76 2.10
C LYS A 31 -3.73 -9.07 2.94
N LEU A 32 -3.85 -8.81 4.24
CA LEU A 32 -2.84 -9.22 5.21
C LEU A 32 -2.82 -10.76 5.32
N THR A 33 -1.66 -11.36 5.11
CA THR A 33 -1.44 -12.79 5.34
C THR A 33 -0.14 -13.01 6.08
N THR A 34 0.03 -14.17 6.70
CA THR A 34 1.29 -14.54 7.37
C THR A 34 2.47 -14.66 6.40
N ALA A 35 2.22 -15.05 5.15
CA ALA A 35 3.24 -15.16 4.11
C ALA A 35 3.56 -13.81 3.46
N ASN A 36 2.54 -12.97 3.24
CA ASN A 36 2.64 -11.63 2.67
C ASN A 36 2.00 -10.64 3.65
N PRO A 37 2.78 -10.12 4.61
CA PRO A 37 2.26 -9.29 5.69
C PRO A 37 2.10 -7.83 5.30
N SER A 38 2.42 -7.42 4.08
CA SER A 38 2.28 -6.04 3.62
C SER A 38 1.03 -5.89 2.76
N THR A 39 0.17 -4.92 3.10
CA THR A 39 -0.99 -4.53 2.29
C THR A 39 -0.69 -3.39 1.32
N ASN A 40 0.58 -3.28 0.90
CA ASN A 40 1.04 -2.19 0.07
C ASN A 40 0.51 -2.29 -1.36
N VAL A 41 -0.49 -1.47 -1.65
CA VAL A 41 -1.10 -1.35 -2.97
C VAL A 41 -1.18 0.13 -3.39
N PRO A 42 -1.20 0.44 -4.69
CA PRO A 42 -1.49 1.79 -5.15
C PRO A 42 -2.94 2.16 -4.85
N ILE A 43 -3.16 3.36 -4.35
CA ILE A 43 -4.47 3.89 -3.96
C ILE A 43 -4.74 5.20 -4.71
N ILE A 44 -6.02 5.44 -4.99
CA ILE A 44 -6.47 6.68 -5.63
C ILE A 44 -6.63 7.73 -4.52
N CYS A 45 -6.00 8.89 -4.68
CA CYS A 45 -6.20 10.02 -3.79
C CYS A 45 -7.56 10.65 -4.09
N THR A 46 -8.51 10.58 -3.15
CA THR A 46 -9.84 11.19 -3.33
C THR A 46 -9.83 12.71 -3.21
N ILE A 47 -8.70 13.32 -2.79
CA ILE A 47 -8.51 14.77 -2.86
C ILE A 47 -8.16 15.20 -4.28
N CYS A 48 -7.33 14.42 -4.99
CA CYS A 48 -7.04 14.63 -6.42
C CYS A 48 -8.23 14.27 -7.32
N HIS A 49 -8.97 13.22 -6.94
CA HIS A 49 -10.11 12.67 -7.68
C HIS A 49 -11.33 12.60 -6.74
N PRO A 50 -12.01 13.72 -6.48
CA PRO A 50 -13.16 13.78 -5.58
C PRO A 50 -14.38 13.03 -6.13
N GLU A 51 -14.44 12.82 -7.44
CA GLU A 51 -15.47 12.02 -8.07
C GLU A 51 -15.36 10.54 -7.71
N LYS A 52 -16.51 9.85 -7.63
CA LYS A 52 -16.51 8.40 -7.47
C LYS A 52 -15.83 7.75 -8.68
N PRO A 53 -14.88 6.83 -8.46
CA PRO A 53 -14.22 6.17 -9.57
C PRO A 53 -15.19 5.37 -10.45
N ASN A 54 -15.29 5.76 -11.72
CA ASN A 54 -16.04 5.09 -12.77
C ASN A 54 -15.35 3.82 -13.29
N PHE A 55 -16.17 2.88 -13.75
CA PHE A 55 -15.72 1.65 -14.41
C PHE A 55 -15.03 1.94 -15.75
N ASN A 56 -14.10 1.04 -16.12
CA ASN A 56 -13.28 1.09 -17.34
C ASN A 56 -12.49 2.38 -17.51
N LYS A 57 -12.14 3.04 -16.40
CA LYS A 57 -11.29 4.23 -16.38
C LYS A 57 -10.06 3.97 -15.51
N SER A 58 -8.93 4.48 -15.97
CA SER A 58 -7.68 4.54 -15.23
C SER A 58 -7.57 5.86 -14.47
N TYR A 59 -7.11 5.77 -13.22
CA TYR A 59 -6.86 6.91 -12.36
C TYR A 59 -5.40 6.94 -11.98
N SER A 60 -4.83 8.14 -11.84
CA SER A 60 -3.51 8.29 -11.22
C SER A 60 -3.58 7.75 -9.79
N ALA A 61 -2.61 6.92 -9.43
CA ALA A 61 -2.57 6.28 -8.14
C ALA A 61 -1.22 6.51 -7.46
N VAL A 62 -1.22 6.38 -6.14
CA VAL A 62 -0.03 6.55 -5.32
C VAL A 62 0.13 5.31 -4.47
N TRP A 63 1.34 4.75 -4.43
CA TRP A 63 1.62 3.63 -3.53
C TRP A 63 1.31 3.99 -2.08
N LYS A 64 0.66 3.09 -1.34
CA LYS A 64 0.26 3.29 0.06
C LYS A 64 1.39 3.84 0.93
N TYR A 65 2.62 3.30 0.81
CA TYR A 65 3.79 3.79 1.58
C TYR A 65 4.25 5.20 1.19
N ASN A 66 3.93 5.67 -0.01
CA ASN A 66 4.26 7.01 -0.50
C ASN A 66 3.12 8.00 -0.30
N PHE A 67 1.98 7.58 0.23
CA PHE A 67 0.78 8.42 0.25
C PHE A 67 0.96 9.66 1.12
N THR A 68 1.56 9.50 2.30
CA THR A 68 1.93 10.62 3.19
C THR A 68 2.80 11.66 2.47
N ARG A 69 3.79 11.21 1.70
CA ARG A 69 4.65 12.08 0.89
C ARG A 69 3.88 12.77 -0.24
N HIS A 70 2.89 12.10 -0.82
CA HIS A 70 2.02 12.70 -1.82
C HIS A 70 1.17 13.84 -1.23
N ILE A 71 0.58 13.66 -0.04
CA ILE A 71 -0.15 14.73 0.66
C ILE A 71 0.77 15.93 0.92
N GLN A 72 1.98 15.71 1.43
CA GLN A 72 2.98 16.78 1.64
C GLN A 72 3.24 17.64 0.40
N LEU A 73 3.38 17.00 -0.76
CA LEU A 73 3.82 17.66 -1.98
C LEU A 73 2.68 18.27 -2.77
N HIS A 74 1.51 17.62 -2.80
CA HIS A 74 0.39 17.99 -3.66
C HIS A 74 -0.79 18.61 -2.91
N HIS A 75 -0.87 18.39 -1.61
CA HIS A 75 -1.90 18.94 -0.73
C HIS A 75 -1.29 19.54 0.55
N PRO A 76 -0.31 20.47 0.43
CA PRO A 76 0.44 20.98 1.58
C PRO A 76 -0.46 21.68 2.62
N SER A 77 -1.58 22.27 2.20
CA SER A 77 -2.57 22.88 3.10
C SER A 77 -3.28 21.87 4.02
N LEU A 78 -3.19 20.57 3.71
CA LEU A 78 -3.74 19.48 4.52
C LEU A 78 -2.65 18.76 5.34
N TRP A 79 -1.40 19.25 5.29
CA TRP A 79 -0.22 18.63 5.91
C TRP A 79 0.31 19.39 7.14
N ASP A 80 -0.42 20.37 7.66
CA ASP A 80 0.00 21.17 8.82
C ASP A 80 -0.48 20.56 10.17
N ASP A 81 -0.44 21.33 11.25
CA ASP A 81 -0.96 21.01 12.59
C ASP A 81 -2.41 20.49 12.60
N THR A 82 -3.16 20.74 11.51
CA THR A 82 -4.53 20.29 11.27
C THR A 82 -4.64 18.88 10.68
N ILE A 83 -3.53 18.16 10.43
CA ILE A 83 -3.58 16.85 9.78
C ILE A 83 -4.41 15.83 10.56
N ASN A 84 -4.45 15.92 11.89
CA ASN A 84 -5.32 15.09 12.72
C ASN A 84 -6.79 15.40 12.44
N ASP A 85 -7.16 16.67 12.30
CA ASP A 85 -8.51 17.08 11.96
C ASP A 85 -8.91 16.57 10.56
N VAL A 86 -7.98 16.59 9.59
CA VAL A 86 -8.20 16.05 8.24
C VAL A 86 -8.33 14.52 8.23
N ILE A 87 -7.62 13.82 9.12
CA ILE A 87 -7.74 12.36 9.28
C ILE A 87 -9.10 11.99 9.86
N GLU A 88 -9.61 12.80 10.78
CA GLU A 88 -10.89 12.58 11.48
C GLU A 88 -12.10 13.14 10.71
N ASP A 89 -11.88 14.01 9.73
CA ASP A 89 -12.92 14.56 8.86
C ASP A 89 -13.64 13.43 8.09
N LEU A 90 -14.96 13.36 8.24
CA LEU A 90 -15.85 12.42 7.57
C LEU A 90 -15.71 12.47 6.03
N GLN A 91 -15.28 13.60 5.47
CA GLN A 91 -15.01 13.74 4.04
C GLN A 91 -13.82 12.88 3.58
N TYR A 92 -12.80 12.69 4.43
CA TYR A 92 -11.54 12.02 4.09
C TYR A 92 -11.29 10.73 4.88
N ILE A 93 -12.14 10.39 5.85
CA ILE A 93 -11.95 9.24 6.74
C ILE A 93 -11.76 7.92 5.98
N ASP A 94 -12.49 7.72 4.88
CA ASP A 94 -12.35 6.52 4.05
C ASP A 94 -11.00 6.46 3.33
N LEU A 95 -10.49 7.61 2.87
CA LEU A 95 -9.16 7.69 2.26
C LEU A 95 -8.10 7.32 3.29
N TRP A 96 -8.15 7.92 4.47
CA TRP A 96 -7.17 7.68 5.52
C TRP A 96 -7.25 6.28 6.11
N ASN A 97 -8.45 5.68 6.19
CA ASN A 97 -8.62 4.27 6.54
C ASN A 97 -7.93 3.33 5.55
N ASN A 98 -7.96 3.66 4.25
CA ASN A 98 -7.26 2.87 3.22
C ASN A 98 -5.73 3.04 3.29
N VAL A 99 -5.25 4.23 3.68
CA VAL A 99 -3.82 4.55 3.83
C VAL A 99 -3.24 3.96 5.11
N ARG A 100 -4.04 3.88 6.17
CA ARG A 100 -3.60 3.44 7.49
C ARG A 100 -3.02 2.02 7.43
N VAL A 101 -1.90 1.84 8.13
CA VAL A 101 -1.30 0.54 8.39
C VAL A 101 -1.74 0.11 9.80
N PRO A 102 -2.64 -0.88 9.94
CA PRO A 102 -3.11 -1.34 11.24
C PRO A 102 -1.96 -1.87 12.11
N GLN A 103 -2.11 -1.80 13.43
CA GLN A 103 -1.08 -2.34 14.34
C GLN A 103 -0.85 -3.85 14.11
N SER A 104 -1.92 -4.61 13.85
CA SER A 104 -1.84 -6.03 13.51
C SER A 104 -1.00 -6.32 12.26
N GLU A 105 -1.03 -5.43 11.26
CA GLU A 105 -0.16 -5.53 10.09
C GLU A 105 1.30 -5.34 10.50
N LYS A 106 1.61 -4.31 11.30
CA LYS A 106 2.97 -4.08 11.81
C LYS A 106 3.49 -5.27 12.61
N ASP A 107 2.67 -5.81 13.51
CA ASP A 107 3.04 -6.94 14.36
C ASP A 107 3.31 -8.20 13.51
N THR A 108 2.48 -8.43 12.49
CA THR A 108 2.67 -9.55 11.54
C THR A 108 3.95 -9.37 10.73
N ILE A 109 4.27 -8.15 10.28
CA ILE A 109 5.52 -7.84 9.57
C ILE A 109 6.73 -8.13 10.48
N ILE A 110 6.69 -7.69 11.74
CA ILE A 110 7.76 -7.91 12.72
C ILE A 110 7.94 -9.41 12.98
N ALA A 111 6.86 -10.15 13.22
CA ALA A 111 6.90 -11.59 13.45
C ALA A 111 7.45 -12.35 12.23
N TRP A 112 7.01 -11.98 11.03
CA TRP A 112 7.52 -12.53 9.77
C TRP A 112 9.02 -12.26 9.59
N ALA A 113 9.47 -11.04 9.88
CA ALA A 113 10.88 -10.66 9.77
C ALA A 113 11.76 -11.45 10.75
N ARG A 114 11.33 -11.60 12.01
CA ARG A 114 12.02 -12.40 13.04
C ARG A 114 12.18 -13.86 12.60
N LYS A 115 11.09 -14.50 12.18
CA LYS A 115 11.10 -15.89 11.70
C LYS A 115 12.06 -16.09 10.52
N ARG A 116 12.10 -15.13 9.58
CA ARG A 116 13.04 -15.19 8.43
C ARG A 116 14.49 -14.99 8.85
N ALA A 117 14.77 -14.12 9.82
CA ALA A 117 16.13 -13.93 10.33
C ALA A 117 16.66 -15.21 10.99
N GLU A 118 15.83 -15.89 11.77
CA GLU A 118 16.16 -17.19 12.40
C GLU A 118 16.43 -18.27 11.34
N THR A 119 15.55 -18.37 10.34
CA THR A 119 15.66 -19.40 9.29
C THR A 119 16.83 -19.15 8.34
N GLY A 120 17.07 -17.89 7.95
CA GLY A 120 18.22 -17.48 7.15
C GLY A 120 19.55 -17.62 7.89
N GLY A 121 19.55 -17.38 9.21
CA GLY A 121 20.69 -17.64 10.09
C GLY A 121 20.99 -19.14 10.22
N ALA A 122 19.95 -19.98 10.34
CA ALA A 122 20.09 -21.44 10.37
C ALA A 122 20.64 -22.00 9.06
N GLN A 123 20.15 -21.54 7.90
CA GLN A 123 20.66 -21.94 6.58
C GLN A 123 22.12 -21.50 6.36
N LYS A 124 22.49 -20.30 6.85
CA LYS A 124 23.88 -19.81 6.78
C LYS A 124 24.82 -20.60 7.69
N ARG A 125 24.35 -21.02 8.87
CA ARG A 125 25.08 -21.92 9.78
C ARG A 125 25.22 -23.33 9.21
N GLN A 126 24.21 -23.86 8.52
CA GLN A 126 24.32 -25.16 7.85
C GLN A 126 25.31 -25.14 6.68
N ARG A 127 25.32 -24.07 5.85
CA ARG A 127 26.31 -23.94 4.75
C ARG A 127 27.76 -23.77 5.22
N THR A 128 27.99 -23.24 6.42
CA THR A 128 29.33 -23.04 6.98
C THR A 128 29.86 -24.28 7.73
N ASN A 129 29.00 -25.29 7.94
CA ASN A 129 29.35 -26.57 8.55
C ASN A 129 29.35 -27.74 7.54
N LEU A 130 29.31 -27.48 6.23
CA LEU A 130 29.66 -28.51 5.24
C LEU A 130 31.21 -28.59 5.14
N PRO A 131 31.79 -29.80 5.19
CA PRO A 131 33.23 -30.01 5.09
C PRO A 131 33.81 -29.60 3.73
#